data_AF-W9YGG4-F1
#
_entry.id   AF-W9YGG4-F1
#
_cell.length_a   1.000
_cell.length_b   1.000
_cell.length_c   1.000
_cell.angle_alpha   90.00
_cell.angle_beta   90.00
_cell.angle_gamma   90.00
#
_symmetry.space_group_name_H-M   'P 1'
#
loop_
_entity.id
_entity.type
_entity.pdbx_description
1 polymer ?
#
loop_
_entity_poly.entity_id
_entity_poly.type
_entity_poly.pdbx_seq_one_letter_code
_entity_poly.pdbx_strand_id
1 'polypeptide(L)'
;MKTLATVEPTKQRTALSTSKFQWTQEIGVFQSNPTPSPTTAIQVTSTIAAVDCADKPDRPDMNEKTRKYLRAIMNSSVETDLSQLNCGSLQRQRYSSLHYLPTSTQKPRYFFALDLFQSAHLITQLLGSIVEVIRFLGPDLCVLSVVEGRSTDGTFEVLKGLSHEMESIGVRYHLSCNELDPMGEGMDRILTLAQLRNQALWPLTRHAERYDPSTTVIFLNDIAPCAEDILELIHQRVVLKADMTCAMDWIHDGETFYDVWIGRQLNGDSFFEVPQSVSWEFSHNLFWNHEESKSRYSAGNPVQVFSCWNGAVAITASPFLEGQVEFRSHHEGECHLGEPVHLAKDLWKIGHGKIAVLPNVNIGYSIDFSAKAKEKHGTVSAWAEKGFDAANSIVWQEQPPGQIKCMVSWEHPSWEPWDLSL
;
A
#
# COMPACT_ATOMS: atom_id res chain seq x y z
N MET A 1 -37.40 -0.41 -7.41
CA MET A 1 -38.49 -1.33 -7.00
C MET A 1 -38.31 -2.67 -7.69
N LYS A 2 -37.67 -3.62 -7.01
CA LYS A 2 -37.86 -5.08 -7.12
C LYS A 2 -37.10 -5.69 -5.94
N THR A 3 -37.84 -6.45 -5.16
CA THR A 3 -37.54 -6.98 -3.82
C THR A 3 -37.21 -8.48 -3.92
N LEU A 4 -36.69 -9.05 -2.82
CA LEU A 4 -36.61 -10.47 -2.41
C LEU A 4 -35.20 -11.09 -2.55
N ALA A 5 -34.66 -11.86 -1.59
CA ALA A 5 -35.20 -12.39 -0.34
C ALA A 5 -34.09 -12.77 0.65
N THR A 6 -34.43 -12.61 1.92
CA THR A 6 -33.84 -13.18 3.14
C THR A 6 -33.96 -14.71 3.20
N VAL A 7 -32.92 -15.40 3.67
CA VAL A 7 -32.98 -16.80 4.13
C VAL A 7 -32.26 -16.91 5.48
N GLU A 8 -33.00 -17.32 6.52
CA GLU A 8 -32.51 -17.66 7.86
C GLU A 8 -31.96 -19.11 7.93
N PRO A 9 -31.12 -19.45 8.92
CA PRO A 9 -30.31 -20.67 8.92
C PRO A 9 -30.94 -21.86 9.67
N THR A 10 -30.78 -23.06 9.12
CA THR A 10 -31.21 -24.32 9.73
C THR A 10 -30.11 -24.92 10.61
N LYS A 11 -30.41 -25.11 11.90
CA LYS A 11 -29.61 -25.86 12.88
C LYS A 11 -29.48 -27.33 12.51
N GLN A 12 -28.27 -27.88 12.49
CA GLN A 12 -28.05 -29.29 12.85
C GLN A 12 -26.76 -29.46 13.69
N ARG A 13 -26.97 -30.01 14.88
CA ARG A 13 -25.95 -30.48 15.82
C ARG A 13 -25.34 -31.78 15.29
N THR A 14 -24.02 -31.92 15.35
CA THR A 14 -23.34 -33.23 15.43
C THR A 14 -22.10 -33.13 16.30
N ALA A 15 -21.82 -34.24 16.99
CA ALA A 15 -21.08 -34.32 18.24
C ALA A 15 -19.57 -34.31 18.09
N LEU A 16 -18.90 -33.66 19.04
CA LEU A 16 -17.45 -33.70 19.27
C LEU A 16 -17.04 -35.05 19.87
N SER A 17 -16.11 -35.74 19.19
CA SER A 17 -15.35 -36.87 19.73
C SER A 17 -13.94 -36.38 20.05
N THR A 18 -13.58 -36.45 21.33
CA THR A 18 -12.28 -36.13 21.89
C THR A 18 -11.27 -37.25 21.62
N SER A 19 -10.10 -36.94 21.06
CA SER A 19 -8.90 -37.75 21.26
C SER A 19 -7.72 -36.86 21.68
N LYS A 20 -7.17 -37.23 22.84
CA LYS A 20 -5.99 -36.64 23.47
C LYS A 20 -4.75 -37.15 22.75
N PHE A 21 -3.87 -36.25 22.31
CA PHE A 21 -2.50 -36.60 21.95
C PHE A 21 -1.55 -36.02 23.00
N GLN A 22 -0.89 -36.94 23.71
CA GLN A 22 0.12 -36.68 24.73
C GLN A 22 1.50 -36.52 24.06
N TRP A 23 2.22 -35.48 24.49
CA TRP A 23 3.63 -35.25 24.20
C TRP A 23 4.51 -36.15 25.08
N THR A 24 5.42 -36.92 24.47
CA THR A 24 6.55 -37.55 25.18
C THR A 24 7.85 -36.89 24.75
N GLN A 25 8.53 -36.27 25.72
CA GLN A 25 9.92 -35.82 25.64
C GLN A 25 10.85 -37.03 25.66
N GLU A 26 11.79 -37.10 24.73
CA GLU A 26 13.02 -37.87 24.91
C GLU A 26 14.24 -36.99 24.64
N ILE A 27 15.12 -36.96 25.64
CA ILE A 27 16.37 -36.23 25.71
C ILE A 27 17.44 -37.15 25.13
N GLY A 28 18.06 -36.75 24.02
CA GLY A 28 19.19 -37.44 23.40
C GLY A 28 20.38 -36.51 23.22
N VAL A 29 21.39 -36.67 24.08
CA VAL A 29 22.68 -35.99 24.01
C VAL A 29 23.49 -36.56 22.85
N PHE A 30 23.94 -35.72 21.91
CA PHE A 30 25.00 -36.07 20.96
C PHE A 30 26.02 -34.95 20.85
N GLN A 31 27.23 -35.23 21.34
CA GLN A 31 28.45 -34.48 21.05
C GLN A 31 29.08 -35.04 19.77
N SER A 32 29.41 -34.18 18.81
CA SER A 32 30.66 -34.26 18.03
C SER A 32 30.85 -33.00 17.17
N ASN A 33 32.01 -32.37 17.31
CA ASN A 33 32.49 -31.32 16.41
C ASN A 33 33.10 -31.93 15.15
N PRO A 34 32.87 -31.34 13.97
CA PRO A 34 33.88 -31.35 12.91
C PRO A 34 34.29 -29.93 12.49
N THR A 35 35.61 -29.81 12.30
CA THR A 35 36.41 -28.68 11.82
C THR A 35 35.90 -28.08 10.49
N PRO A 36 36.01 -26.76 10.25
CA PRO A 36 35.45 -26.13 9.06
C PRO A 36 36.34 -26.35 7.82
N SER A 37 35.74 -26.86 6.75
CA SER A 37 36.28 -26.84 5.39
C SER A 37 36.08 -25.45 4.76
N PRO A 38 36.94 -25.02 3.82
CA PRO A 38 36.93 -23.66 3.31
C PRO A 38 35.66 -23.39 2.49
N THR A 39 34.92 -22.37 2.91
CA THR A 39 33.72 -21.88 2.24
C THR A 39 34.11 -21.34 0.88
N THR A 40 33.76 -22.08 -0.19
CA THR A 40 33.70 -21.56 -1.54
C THR A 40 32.72 -20.38 -1.52
N ALA A 41 33.22 -19.18 -1.78
CA ALA A 41 32.37 -18.00 -1.92
C ALA A 41 31.35 -18.28 -3.04
N ILE A 42 30.09 -18.47 -2.66
CA ILE A 42 28.98 -18.46 -3.59
C ILE A 42 28.92 -17.03 -4.12
N GLN A 43 29.40 -16.81 -5.35
CA GLN A 43 29.04 -15.63 -6.11
C GLN A 43 27.54 -15.70 -6.34
N VAL A 44 26.77 -15.07 -5.45
CA VAL A 44 25.37 -14.78 -5.69
C VAL A 44 25.35 -13.70 -6.76
N THR A 45 25.22 -14.12 -8.02
CA THR A 45 24.83 -13.23 -9.10
C THR A 45 23.48 -12.63 -8.71
N SER A 46 23.45 -11.36 -8.32
CA SER A 46 22.19 -10.65 -8.07
C SER A 46 21.49 -10.49 -9.41
N THR A 47 20.59 -11.41 -9.75
CA THR A 47 19.68 -11.24 -10.87
C THR A 47 18.87 -9.98 -10.62
N ILE A 48 18.91 -9.04 -11.57
CA ILE A 48 18.28 -7.73 -11.45
C ILE A 48 16.76 -7.88 -11.57
N ALA A 49 16.25 -8.80 -12.40
CA ALA A 49 14.88 -9.28 -12.31
C ALA A 49 14.77 -10.70 -11.71
N ALA A 50 13.75 -10.92 -10.90
CA ALA A 50 13.27 -12.23 -10.48
C ALA A 50 11.79 -12.36 -10.83
N VAL A 51 11.45 -13.35 -11.66
CA VAL A 51 10.06 -13.66 -12.06
C VAL A 51 9.69 -15.04 -11.53
N ASP A 52 8.77 -15.07 -10.57
CA ASP A 52 8.25 -16.28 -9.91
C ASP A 52 6.77 -16.49 -10.28
N CYS A 53 6.55 -16.97 -11.51
CA CYS A 53 5.23 -17.12 -12.13
C CYS A 53 5.17 -18.37 -13.02
N ALA A 54 5.85 -19.44 -12.63
CA ALA A 54 6.07 -20.63 -13.49
C ALA A 54 4.76 -21.28 -13.99
N ASP A 55 3.69 -21.19 -13.20
CA ASP A 55 2.42 -21.85 -13.48
C ASP A 55 1.47 -21.02 -14.36
N LYS A 56 1.83 -19.77 -14.69
CA LYS A 56 1.00 -18.93 -15.57
C LYS A 56 1.28 -19.16 -17.05
N PRO A 57 0.26 -19.53 -17.85
CA PRO A 57 0.44 -19.78 -19.26
C PRO A 57 0.79 -18.48 -19.99
N ASP A 58 1.69 -18.58 -20.96
CA ASP A 58 1.95 -17.47 -21.87
C ASP A 58 0.75 -17.26 -22.82
N ARG A 59 0.47 -16.00 -23.17
CA ARG A 59 -0.65 -15.60 -24.03
C ARG A 59 -0.14 -14.84 -25.25
N PRO A 60 0.35 -15.54 -26.29
CA PRO A 60 0.94 -14.90 -27.47
C PRO A 60 -0.01 -13.96 -28.21
N ASP A 61 -1.32 -14.16 -28.08
CA ASP A 61 -2.37 -13.29 -28.60
C ASP A 61 -2.30 -11.86 -28.03
N MET A 62 -1.68 -11.70 -26.86
CA MET A 62 -1.52 -10.41 -26.19
C MET A 62 -0.24 -9.67 -26.58
N ASN A 63 0.67 -10.27 -27.35
CA ASN A 63 2.01 -9.71 -27.62
C ASN A 63 2.02 -8.31 -28.25
N GLU A 64 1.12 -8.01 -29.18
CA GLU A 64 1.03 -6.68 -29.78
C GLU A 64 0.50 -5.65 -28.78
N LYS A 65 -0.55 -6.00 -28.04
CA LYS A 65 -1.11 -5.19 -26.96
C LYS A 65 -0.02 -4.92 -25.93
N THR A 66 0.65 -5.94 -25.40
CA THR A 66 1.75 -5.83 -24.44
C THR A 66 2.84 -4.88 -24.91
N ARG A 67 3.31 -4.97 -26.16
CA ARG A 67 4.31 -4.03 -26.70
C ARG A 67 3.83 -2.58 -26.74
N LYS A 68 2.54 -2.33 -26.99
CA LYS A 68 1.95 -0.98 -26.93
C LYS A 68 1.95 -0.45 -25.49
N TYR A 69 1.51 -1.28 -24.54
CA TYR A 69 1.51 -0.94 -23.11
C TYR A 69 2.91 -0.64 -22.58
N LEU A 70 3.91 -1.49 -22.89
CA LEU A 70 5.29 -1.28 -22.47
C LEU A 70 5.87 0.03 -23.04
N ARG A 71 5.61 0.33 -24.31
CA ARG A 71 6.01 1.62 -24.91
C ARG A 71 5.39 2.81 -24.18
N ALA A 72 4.10 2.74 -23.86
CA ALA A 72 3.41 3.80 -23.13
C ALA A 72 3.93 3.97 -21.68
N ILE A 73 4.22 2.86 -20.99
CA ILE A 73 4.79 2.87 -19.63
C ILE A 73 6.19 3.48 -19.65
N MET A 74 7.03 3.06 -20.60
CA MET A 74 8.42 3.51 -20.66
C MET A 74 8.56 4.92 -21.25
N ASN A 75 7.63 5.35 -22.11
CA ASN A 75 7.65 6.66 -22.76
C ASN A 75 6.22 7.25 -22.79
N SER A 76 5.83 7.93 -21.71
CA SER A 76 4.49 8.51 -21.52
C SER A 76 4.06 9.47 -22.64
N SER A 77 5.01 10.07 -23.38
CA SER A 77 4.74 11.07 -24.42
C SER A 77 4.49 10.52 -25.84
N VAL A 78 4.48 9.20 -26.05
CA VAL A 78 4.54 8.62 -27.42
C VAL A 78 3.24 7.96 -27.88
N GLU A 79 2.39 7.47 -26.97
CA GLU A 79 1.21 6.65 -27.32
C GLU A 79 -0.10 7.40 -26.98
N THR A 80 -0.66 8.13 -27.95
CA THR A 80 -1.85 9.00 -27.77
C THR A 80 -3.18 8.25 -27.66
N ASP A 81 -3.19 6.95 -27.96
CA ASP A 81 -4.42 6.15 -28.08
C ASP A 81 -4.83 5.45 -26.78
N LEU A 82 -4.08 5.64 -25.69
CA LEU A 82 -4.39 5.07 -24.37
C LEU A 82 -4.83 6.19 -23.44
N SER A 83 -5.92 5.96 -22.70
CA SER A 83 -6.40 6.92 -21.70
C SER A 83 -5.32 7.15 -20.64
N GLN A 84 -4.91 8.40 -20.48
CA GLN A 84 -3.89 8.84 -19.53
C GLN A 84 -4.34 10.13 -18.84
N LEU A 85 -3.84 10.34 -17.63
CA LEU A 85 -4.03 11.60 -16.92
C LEU A 85 -3.17 12.69 -17.56
N ASN A 86 -3.67 13.91 -17.56
CA ASN A 86 -2.86 15.09 -17.82
C ASN A 86 -2.05 15.45 -16.57
N CYS A 87 -0.95 14.73 -16.37
CA CYS A 87 0.01 15.04 -15.32
C CYS A 87 0.89 16.20 -15.79
N GLY A 88 0.87 17.32 -15.08
CA GLY A 88 1.74 18.46 -15.37
C GLY A 88 3.23 18.09 -15.29
N SER A 89 4.11 18.98 -15.74
CA SER A 89 5.55 18.73 -15.67
C SER A 89 6.02 18.58 -14.22
N LEU A 90 6.82 17.55 -13.95
CA LEU A 90 7.36 17.30 -12.61
C LEU A 90 8.19 18.50 -12.09
N GLN A 91 7.79 19.04 -10.93
CA GLN A 91 8.50 20.12 -10.25
C GLN A 91 9.76 19.62 -9.53
N ARG A 92 10.81 19.27 -10.29
CA ARG A 92 12.05 18.65 -9.79
C ARG A 92 12.69 19.36 -8.59
N GLN A 93 12.64 20.68 -8.53
CA GLN A 93 13.22 21.47 -7.44
C GLN A 93 12.59 21.15 -6.07
N ARG A 94 11.27 20.90 -6.04
CA ARG A 94 10.51 20.56 -4.82
C ARG A 94 11.05 19.28 -4.18
N TYR A 95 11.38 18.30 -5.01
CA TYR A 95 11.80 16.97 -4.59
C TYR A 95 13.33 16.78 -4.56
N SER A 96 14.09 17.86 -4.74
CA SER A 96 15.56 17.81 -4.85
C SER A 96 16.26 17.19 -3.63
N SER A 97 15.67 17.34 -2.43
CA SER A 97 16.18 16.75 -1.19
C SER A 97 16.18 15.22 -1.20
N LEU A 98 15.36 14.58 -2.03
CA LEU A 98 15.31 13.12 -2.14
C LEU A 98 16.60 12.54 -2.76
N HIS A 99 17.35 13.33 -3.53
CA HIS A 99 18.65 12.93 -4.08
C HIS A 99 19.80 13.01 -3.07
N TYR A 100 19.68 13.84 -2.03
CA TYR A 100 20.82 14.29 -1.22
C TYR A 100 20.73 13.79 0.22
N LEU A 101 20.96 12.49 0.41
CA LEU A 101 21.31 11.97 1.72
C LEU A 101 22.67 11.25 1.61
N PRO A 102 23.73 11.80 2.21
CA PRO A 102 25.07 11.26 2.09
C PRO A 102 25.17 9.98 2.93
N THR A 103 25.05 8.82 2.29
CA THR A 103 25.41 7.55 2.90
C THR A 103 26.40 6.78 2.03
N SER A 104 27.31 6.08 2.69
CA SER A 104 28.38 5.28 2.08
C SER A 104 27.88 3.97 1.45
N THR A 105 26.56 3.72 1.47
CA THR A 105 25.94 2.45 1.10
C THR A 105 25.19 2.58 -0.23
N GLN A 106 25.60 1.84 -1.25
CA GLN A 106 24.85 1.68 -2.52
C GLN A 106 23.57 0.82 -2.35
N LYS A 107 22.98 0.82 -1.15
CA LYS A 107 21.79 0.03 -0.85
C LYS A 107 20.54 0.77 -1.37
N PRO A 108 19.53 0.04 -1.88
CA PRO A 108 18.27 0.64 -2.27
C PRO A 108 17.61 1.33 -1.08
N ARG A 109 16.87 2.40 -1.40
CA ARG A 109 16.23 3.31 -0.46
C ARG A 109 14.74 3.53 -0.75
N TYR A 110 14.30 3.12 -1.94
CA TYR A 110 12.91 3.24 -2.37
C TYR A 110 12.44 1.87 -2.84
N PHE A 111 11.51 1.29 -2.08
CA PHE A 111 10.94 -0.02 -2.37
C PHE A 111 9.49 0.15 -2.78
N PHE A 112 9.22 0.08 -4.08
CA PHE A 112 7.86 0.11 -4.62
C PHE A 112 7.25 -1.28 -4.49
N ALA A 113 6.06 -1.37 -3.90
CA ALA A 113 5.32 -2.61 -3.69
C ALA A 113 3.90 -2.47 -4.24
N LEU A 114 3.45 -3.48 -4.98
CA LEU A 114 2.09 -3.54 -5.52
C LEU A 114 1.58 -4.98 -5.46
N ASP A 115 0.28 -5.14 -5.25
CA ASP A 115 -0.48 -6.37 -5.54
C ASP A 115 -1.61 -6.03 -6.52
N LEU A 116 -1.62 -6.65 -7.69
CA LEU A 116 -2.44 -6.24 -8.84
C LEU A 116 -3.30 -7.39 -9.37
N PHE A 117 -4.56 -7.09 -9.67
CA PHE A 117 -5.51 -8.02 -10.29
C PHE A 117 -6.40 -7.26 -11.28
N GLN A 118 -6.44 -7.70 -12.54
CA GLN A 118 -7.26 -7.10 -13.61
C GLN A 118 -7.06 -5.57 -13.77
N SER A 119 -5.80 -5.14 -13.71
CA SER A 119 -5.41 -3.72 -13.70
C SER A 119 -5.05 -3.18 -15.08
N ALA A 120 -5.25 -3.93 -16.18
CA ALA A 120 -4.80 -3.53 -17.52
C ALA A 120 -5.46 -2.23 -18.03
N HIS A 121 -6.56 -1.81 -17.42
CA HIS A 121 -7.28 -0.58 -17.76
C HIS A 121 -6.58 0.70 -17.27
N LEU A 122 -5.70 0.60 -16.27
CA LEU A 122 -4.96 1.74 -15.68
C LEU A 122 -3.45 1.52 -15.55
N ILE A 123 -2.97 0.32 -15.89
CA ILE A 123 -1.57 -0.09 -15.69
C ILE A 123 -0.56 0.84 -16.39
N THR A 124 -0.94 1.46 -17.51
CA THR A 124 -0.09 2.45 -18.18
C THR A 124 0.14 3.70 -17.35
N GLN A 125 -0.91 4.22 -16.73
CA GLN A 125 -0.82 5.40 -15.86
C GLN A 125 -0.05 5.07 -14.57
N LEU A 126 -0.39 3.93 -13.96
CA LEU A 126 0.23 3.47 -12.71
C LEU A 126 1.73 3.22 -12.88
N LEU A 127 2.10 2.30 -13.76
CA LEU A 127 3.51 1.94 -13.95
C LEU A 127 4.29 3.05 -14.67
N GLY A 128 3.67 3.82 -15.56
CA GLY A 128 4.31 4.98 -16.19
C GLY A 128 4.72 6.03 -15.17
N SER A 129 3.84 6.33 -14.21
CA SER A 129 4.16 7.26 -13.10
C SER A 129 5.26 6.70 -12.20
N ILE A 130 5.22 5.39 -11.87
CA ILE A 130 6.29 4.75 -11.09
C ILE A 130 7.63 4.84 -11.83
N VAL A 131 7.66 4.58 -13.14
CA VAL A 131 8.89 4.66 -13.95
C VAL A 131 9.43 6.09 -14.00
N GLU A 132 8.56 7.10 -14.13
CA GLU A 132 8.97 8.51 -14.06
C GLU A 132 9.61 8.85 -12.70
N VAL A 133 8.99 8.39 -11.61
CA VAL A 133 9.51 8.58 -10.25
C VAL A 133 10.84 7.85 -10.04
N ILE A 134 10.96 6.60 -10.49
CA ILE A 134 12.20 5.83 -10.42
C ILE A 134 13.34 6.55 -11.17
N ARG A 135 13.07 7.05 -12.38
CA ARG A 135 14.04 7.83 -13.16
C ARG A 135 14.42 9.13 -12.46
N PHE A 136 13.47 9.74 -11.74
CA PHE A 136 13.75 10.90 -10.92
C PHE A 136 14.65 10.52 -9.72
N LEU A 137 14.30 9.52 -8.92
CA LEU A 137 15.01 9.19 -7.69
C LEU A 137 16.41 8.59 -7.93
N GLY A 138 16.59 7.86 -9.03
CA GLY A 138 17.80 7.08 -9.32
C GLY A 138 17.48 5.58 -9.35
N PRO A 139 17.49 4.94 -10.53
CA PRO A 139 17.10 3.53 -10.69
C PRO A 139 17.83 2.54 -9.79
N ASP A 140 19.11 2.78 -9.51
CA ASP A 140 19.98 1.96 -8.66
C ASP A 140 19.54 1.97 -7.19
N LEU A 141 18.88 3.05 -6.76
CA LEU A 141 18.31 3.20 -5.42
C LEU A 141 16.90 2.61 -5.29
N CYS A 142 16.30 2.16 -6.40
CA CYS A 142 14.92 1.70 -6.46
C CYS A 142 14.83 0.17 -6.59
N VAL A 143 13.77 -0.38 -5.99
CA VAL A 143 13.29 -1.74 -6.21
C VAL A 143 11.81 -1.67 -6.54
N LEU A 144 11.35 -2.43 -7.51
CA LEU A 144 9.93 -2.58 -7.85
C LEU A 144 9.53 -4.04 -7.64
N SER A 145 8.63 -4.27 -6.68
CA SER A 145 8.10 -5.58 -6.33
C SER A 145 6.60 -5.63 -6.60
N VAL A 146 6.17 -6.59 -7.41
CA VAL A 146 4.78 -6.74 -7.84
C VAL A 146 4.33 -8.17 -7.59
N VAL A 147 3.19 -8.30 -6.92
CA VAL A 147 2.40 -9.54 -6.88
C VAL A 147 1.32 -9.43 -7.92
N GLU A 148 1.31 -10.35 -8.87
CA GLU A 148 0.25 -10.46 -9.86
C GLU A 148 -0.76 -11.53 -9.43
N GLY A 149 -2.03 -11.15 -9.42
CA GLY A 149 -3.16 -11.97 -9.01
C GLY A 149 -3.58 -12.99 -10.06
N ARG A 150 -4.88 -13.26 -10.19
CA ARG A 150 -5.46 -14.18 -11.20
C ARG A 150 -5.91 -13.49 -12.50
N SER A 151 -5.11 -12.56 -13.02
CA SER A 151 -5.55 -11.68 -14.12
C SER A 151 -5.74 -12.40 -15.45
N THR A 152 -6.71 -11.94 -16.25
CA THR A 152 -7.01 -12.47 -17.60
C THR A 152 -7.13 -11.38 -18.68
N ASP A 153 -6.86 -10.12 -18.33
CA ASP A 153 -7.13 -8.92 -19.13
C ASP A 153 -5.88 -8.35 -19.87
N GLY A 154 -4.72 -8.96 -19.64
CA GLY A 154 -3.42 -8.48 -20.13
C GLY A 154 -2.47 -8.00 -19.03
N THR A 155 -2.92 -7.93 -17.77
CA THR A 155 -2.10 -7.42 -16.65
C THR A 155 -0.81 -8.22 -16.49
N PHE A 156 -0.91 -9.55 -16.46
CA PHE A 156 0.25 -10.43 -16.31
C PHE A 156 1.26 -10.27 -17.45
N GLU A 157 0.80 -10.21 -18.69
CA GLU A 157 1.65 -10.13 -19.87
C GLU A 157 2.43 -8.81 -19.90
N VAL A 158 1.79 -7.71 -19.48
CA VAL A 158 2.46 -6.42 -19.30
C VAL A 158 3.50 -6.48 -18.18
N LEU A 159 3.15 -7.02 -17.01
CA LEU A 159 4.08 -7.14 -15.87
C LEU A 159 5.27 -8.05 -16.16
N LYS A 160 5.04 -9.16 -16.86
CA LYS A 160 6.10 -10.07 -17.32
C LYS A 160 7.02 -9.37 -18.31
N GLY A 161 6.45 -8.67 -19.30
CA GLY A 161 7.22 -7.90 -20.29
C GLY A 161 8.01 -6.73 -19.69
N LEU A 162 7.52 -6.15 -18.59
CA LEU A 162 8.17 -5.06 -17.88
C LEU A 162 9.53 -5.46 -17.28
N SER A 163 9.75 -6.75 -17.01
CA SER A 163 11.01 -7.23 -16.42
C SER A 163 12.25 -6.77 -17.19
N HIS A 164 12.28 -7.00 -18.51
CA HIS A 164 13.38 -6.57 -19.37
C HIS A 164 13.54 -5.04 -19.39
N GLU A 165 12.42 -4.31 -19.43
CA GLU A 165 12.43 -2.85 -19.41
C GLU A 165 13.05 -2.30 -18.10
N MET A 166 12.68 -2.86 -16.94
CA MET A 166 13.22 -2.46 -15.64
C MET A 166 14.71 -2.81 -15.51
N GLU A 167 15.11 -3.99 -15.96
CA GLU A 167 16.53 -4.38 -16.00
C GLU A 167 17.35 -3.43 -16.87
N SER A 168 16.81 -3.03 -18.03
CA SER A 168 17.51 -2.15 -18.97
C SER A 168 17.83 -0.76 -18.41
N ILE A 169 17.00 -0.28 -17.46
CA ILE A 169 17.22 0.99 -16.75
C ILE A 169 17.89 0.81 -15.39
N GLY A 170 18.28 -0.42 -15.01
CA GLY A 170 19.04 -0.72 -13.79
C GLY A 170 18.19 -0.86 -12.52
N VAL A 171 16.87 -1.05 -12.66
CA VAL A 171 15.96 -1.25 -11.52
C VAL A 171 15.90 -2.71 -11.14
N ARG A 172 15.98 -3.01 -9.85
CA ARG A 172 15.70 -4.34 -9.33
C ARG A 172 14.20 -4.63 -9.39
N TYR A 173 13.80 -5.63 -10.16
CA TYR A 173 12.40 -5.98 -10.39
C TYR A 173 12.07 -7.36 -9.83
N HIS A 174 11.05 -7.44 -9.00
CA HIS A 174 10.51 -8.70 -8.49
C HIS A 174 9.07 -8.83 -8.96
N LEU A 175 8.78 -9.87 -9.74
CA LEU A 175 7.43 -10.25 -10.11
C LEU A 175 7.16 -11.63 -9.51
N SER A 176 6.09 -11.76 -8.75
CA SER A 176 5.60 -13.06 -8.29
C SER A 176 4.11 -13.18 -8.58
N CYS A 177 3.63 -14.41 -8.77
CA CYS A 177 2.22 -14.66 -9.05
C CYS A 177 1.54 -15.35 -7.87
N ASN A 178 0.28 -15.02 -7.62
CA ASN A 178 -0.53 -15.65 -6.59
C ASN A 178 -2.01 -15.68 -6.99
N GLU A 179 -2.60 -16.87 -7.04
CA GLU A 179 -3.98 -17.08 -7.48
C GLU A 179 -5.03 -16.91 -6.36
N LEU A 180 -4.61 -16.54 -5.14
CA LEU A 180 -5.53 -16.29 -4.03
C LEU A 180 -6.62 -15.27 -4.43
N ASP A 181 -7.85 -15.58 -4.05
CA ASP A 181 -9.01 -14.73 -4.26
C ASP A 181 -9.54 -14.20 -2.92
N PRO A 182 -9.28 -12.93 -2.57
CA PRO A 182 -9.84 -12.32 -1.35
C PRO A 182 -11.37 -12.32 -1.28
N MET A 183 -12.05 -12.48 -2.43
CA MET A 183 -13.51 -12.58 -2.55
C MET A 183 -13.98 -14.01 -2.81
N GLY A 184 -13.07 -14.99 -2.76
CA GLY A 184 -13.36 -16.40 -2.99
C GLY A 184 -14.24 -17.02 -1.90
N GLU A 185 -15.02 -18.02 -2.27
CA GLU A 185 -15.88 -18.74 -1.31
C GLU A 185 -15.04 -19.40 -0.21
N GLY A 186 -15.42 -19.16 1.06
CA GLY A 186 -14.74 -19.70 2.23
C GLY A 186 -13.42 -19.02 2.59
N MET A 187 -13.04 -17.95 1.89
CA MET A 187 -11.81 -17.18 2.16
C MET A 187 -12.07 -16.07 3.18
N ASP A 188 -11.13 -15.88 4.11
CA ASP A 188 -11.05 -14.66 4.91
C ASP A 188 -10.40 -13.57 4.06
N ARG A 189 -11.21 -12.59 3.63
CA ARG A 189 -10.76 -11.49 2.77
C ARG A 189 -9.57 -10.74 3.34
N ILE A 190 -9.57 -10.45 4.64
CA ILE A 190 -8.55 -9.60 5.27
C ILE A 190 -7.26 -10.37 5.45
N LEU A 191 -7.35 -11.62 5.88
CA LEU A 191 -6.19 -12.50 5.93
C LEU A 191 -5.58 -12.69 4.53
N THR A 192 -6.42 -12.85 3.51
CA THR A 192 -5.94 -13.04 2.13
C THR A 192 -5.24 -11.80 1.59
N LEU A 193 -5.80 -10.60 1.80
CA LEU A 193 -5.13 -9.34 1.43
C LEU A 193 -3.81 -9.16 2.19
N ALA A 194 -3.78 -9.45 3.49
CA ALA A 194 -2.56 -9.41 4.29
C ALA A 194 -1.47 -10.34 3.71
N GLN A 195 -1.83 -11.55 3.29
CA GLN A 195 -0.91 -12.49 2.65
C GLN A 195 -0.33 -11.92 1.33
N LEU A 196 -1.17 -11.34 0.48
CA LEU A 196 -0.74 -10.75 -0.79
C LEU A 196 0.19 -9.55 -0.58
N ARG A 197 -0.12 -8.66 0.37
CA ARG A 197 0.74 -7.52 0.70
C ARG A 197 2.07 -7.94 1.31
N ASN A 198 2.06 -8.94 2.20
CA ASN A 198 3.29 -9.51 2.73
C ASN A 198 4.14 -10.13 1.62
N GLN A 199 3.52 -10.81 0.65
CA GLN A 199 4.24 -11.34 -0.51
C GLN A 199 4.90 -10.23 -1.34
N ALA A 200 4.23 -9.10 -1.55
CA ALA A 200 4.82 -7.94 -2.23
C ALA A 200 6.05 -7.39 -1.47
N LEU A 201 6.09 -7.54 -0.14
CA LEU A 201 7.19 -7.13 0.72
C LEU A 201 8.27 -8.22 0.95
N TRP A 202 8.08 -9.46 0.51
CA TRP A 202 9.08 -10.52 0.76
C TRP A 202 10.48 -10.21 0.26
N PRO A 203 10.70 -9.58 -0.91
CA PRO A 203 12.05 -9.20 -1.31
C PRO A 203 12.73 -8.24 -0.32
N LEU A 204 11.96 -7.43 0.40
CA LEU A 204 12.43 -6.55 1.47
C LEU A 204 12.66 -7.32 2.77
N THR A 205 11.66 -8.07 3.25
CA THR A 205 11.65 -8.67 4.59
C THR A 205 12.51 -9.93 4.69
N ARG A 206 12.66 -10.71 3.61
CA ARG A 206 13.50 -11.93 3.60
C ARG A 206 14.98 -11.64 3.33
N HIS A 207 15.30 -10.43 2.88
CA HIS A 207 16.65 -10.01 2.53
C HIS A 207 16.96 -8.62 3.10
N ALA A 208 16.56 -8.38 4.35
CA ALA A 208 16.66 -7.09 5.03
C ALA A 208 18.09 -6.52 5.00
N GLU A 209 19.11 -7.38 5.02
CA GLU A 209 20.53 -6.99 4.95
C GLU A 209 20.91 -6.23 3.67
N ARG A 210 20.11 -6.37 2.59
CA ARG A 210 20.36 -5.73 1.30
C ARG A 210 19.86 -4.30 1.22
N TYR A 211 19.05 -3.85 2.18
CA TYR A 211 18.39 -2.54 2.16
C TYR A 211 19.01 -1.58 3.16
N ASP A 212 18.84 -0.28 2.91
CA ASP A 212 19.20 0.75 3.86
C ASP A 212 18.13 0.82 4.98
N PRO A 213 18.49 0.99 6.27
CA PRO A 213 17.50 1.15 7.33
C PRO A 213 16.56 2.35 7.12
N SER A 214 17.01 3.38 6.39
CA SER A 214 16.19 4.54 6.02
C SER A 214 15.25 4.30 4.83
N THR A 215 15.20 3.07 4.30
CA THR A 215 14.36 2.72 3.14
C THR A 215 12.92 3.16 3.37
N THR A 216 12.34 3.75 2.33
CA THR A 216 10.92 4.05 2.24
C THR A 216 10.27 2.96 1.41
N VAL A 217 9.27 2.28 1.98
CA VAL A 217 8.36 1.43 1.22
C VAL A 217 7.27 2.34 0.64
N ILE A 218 7.05 2.25 -0.66
CA ILE A 218 6.00 2.94 -1.39
C ILE A 218 5.01 1.88 -1.85
N PHE A 219 3.88 1.77 -1.17
CA PHE A 219 2.87 0.78 -1.53
C PHE A 219 1.76 1.47 -2.32
N LEU A 220 1.45 0.94 -3.50
CA LEU A 220 0.44 1.46 -4.41
C LEU A 220 -0.57 0.35 -4.72
N ASN A 221 -1.85 0.62 -4.51
CA ASN A 221 -2.94 -0.21 -5.03
C ASN A 221 -3.05 -0.03 -6.57
N ASP A 222 -4.08 -0.60 -7.17
CA ASP A 222 -4.50 -0.40 -8.56
C ASP A 222 -5.18 0.96 -8.79
N ILE A 223 -4.44 2.04 -8.53
CA ILE A 223 -4.87 3.43 -8.67
C ILE A 223 -4.23 4.10 -9.89
N ALA A 224 -4.72 5.28 -10.27
CA ALA A 224 -4.16 6.10 -11.34
C ALA A 224 -3.49 7.37 -10.78
N PRO A 225 -2.21 7.30 -10.35
CA PRO A 225 -1.50 8.46 -9.83
C PRO A 225 -0.84 9.25 -10.96
N CYS A 226 -0.42 10.48 -10.68
CA CYS A 226 0.66 11.17 -11.37
C CYS A 226 1.98 10.99 -10.60
N ALA A 227 3.13 11.20 -11.25
CA ALA A 227 4.44 11.09 -10.61
C ALA A 227 4.60 12.04 -9.40
N GLU A 228 4.00 13.23 -9.46
CA GLU A 228 4.00 14.19 -8.34
C GLU A 228 3.29 13.65 -7.10
N ASP A 229 2.24 12.83 -7.24
CA ASP A 229 1.49 12.27 -6.10
C ASP A 229 2.39 11.34 -5.28
N ILE A 230 3.12 10.47 -5.98
CA ILE A 230 4.03 9.50 -5.37
C ILE A 230 5.23 10.22 -4.74
N LEU A 231 5.80 11.21 -5.44
CA LEU A 231 6.94 11.98 -4.92
C LEU A 231 6.56 12.83 -3.71
N GLU A 232 5.34 13.37 -3.67
CA GLU A 232 4.84 14.13 -2.52
C GLU A 232 4.71 13.24 -1.28
N LEU A 233 4.20 12.02 -1.41
CA LEU A 233 4.14 11.05 -0.31
C LEU A 233 5.55 10.81 0.26
N ILE A 234 6.52 10.49 -0.60
CA ILE A 234 7.91 10.26 -0.18
C ILE A 234 8.51 11.52 0.47
N HIS A 235 8.31 12.67 -0.16
CA HIS A 235 8.84 13.96 0.30
C HIS A 235 8.31 14.35 1.67
N GLN A 236 6.99 14.32 1.85
CA GLN A 236 6.36 14.67 3.12
C GLN A 236 6.73 13.67 4.21
N ARG A 237 6.86 12.36 3.92
CA ARG A 237 7.38 11.41 4.89
C ARG A 237 8.73 11.86 5.46
N VAL A 238 9.67 12.23 4.57
CA VAL A 238 11.02 12.67 4.95
C VAL A 238 11.00 14.01 5.70
N VAL A 239 10.31 15.01 5.16
CA VAL A 239 10.29 16.37 5.72
C VAL A 239 9.57 16.43 7.07
N LEU A 240 8.45 15.73 7.21
CA LEU A 240 7.68 15.66 8.45
C LEU A 240 8.31 14.72 9.50
N LYS A 241 9.30 13.91 9.08
CA LYS A 241 9.80 12.76 9.84
C LYS A 241 8.66 11.83 10.26
N ALA A 242 7.73 11.61 9.33
CA ALA A 242 6.60 10.72 9.52
C ALA A 242 7.05 9.27 9.37
N ASP A 243 6.39 8.38 10.11
CA ASP A 243 6.53 6.94 9.93
C ASP A 243 5.79 6.51 8.67
N MET A 244 4.63 7.12 8.41
CA MET A 244 3.77 6.80 7.27
C MET A 244 3.03 8.04 6.77
N THR A 245 2.96 8.21 5.45
CA THR A 245 2.11 9.21 4.80
C THR A 245 1.20 8.56 3.78
N CYS A 246 -0.09 8.93 3.76
CA CYS A 246 -1.09 8.37 2.85
C CYS A 246 -1.70 9.44 1.94
N ALA A 247 -2.15 9.03 0.77
CA ALA A 247 -2.94 9.86 -0.14
C ALA A 247 -4.41 10.00 0.34
N MET A 248 -5.21 10.71 -0.45
CA MET A 248 -6.67 10.69 -0.41
C MET A 248 -7.18 9.96 -1.66
N ASP A 249 -7.99 8.92 -1.49
CA ASP A 249 -8.61 8.20 -2.59
C ASP A 249 -10.09 8.52 -2.75
N TRP A 250 -10.50 8.63 -4.02
CA TRP A 250 -11.81 9.13 -4.36
C TRP A 250 -12.51 8.24 -5.39
N ILE A 251 -13.82 8.12 -5.21
CA ILE A 251 -14.78 7.51 -6.14
C ILE A 251 -15.91 8.50 -6.43
N HIS A 252 -16.79 8.12 -7.37
CA HIS A 252 -17.97 8.91 -7.74
C HIS A 252 -17.61 10.35 -8.12
N ASP A 253 -16.78 10.51 -9.15
CA ASP A 253 -16.36 11.83 -9.67
C ASP A 253 -15.65 12.74 -8.65
N GLY A 254 -14.93 12.14 -7.70
CA GLY A 254 -14.23 12.91 -6.66
C GLY A 254 -15.12 13.31 -5.48
N GLU A 255 -16.39 12.89 -5.45
CA GLU A 255 -17.35 13.28 -4.41
C GLU A 255 -17.14 12.54 -3.09
N THR A 256 -16.76 11.26 -3.16
CA THR A 256 -16.76 10.37 -2.00
C THR A 256 -15.37 9.83 -1.72
N PHE A 257 -14.89 10.06 -0.50
CA PHE A 257 -13.69 9.41 0.03
C PHE A 257 -13.94 7.90 0.15
N TYR A 258 -13.10 7.09 -0.49
CA TYR A 258 -13.34 5.65 -0.66
C TYR A 258 -13.00 4.85 0.61
N ASP A 259 -11.79 5.02 1.15
CA ASP A 259 -11.24 4.19 2.23
C ASP A 259 -11.77 4.54 3.64
N VAL A 260 -13.06 4.87 3.78
CA VAL A 260 -13.69 5.18 5.07
C VAL A 260 -13.59 4.03 6.08
N TRP A 261 -13.57 2.79 5.60
CA TRP A 261 -13.42 1.61 6.45
C TRP A 261 -12.01 1.49 7.06
N ILE A 262 -11.00 2.11 6.45
CA ILE A 262 -9.60 2.09 6.88
C ILE A 262 -9.20 3.37 7.62
N GLY A 263 -9.60 4.53 7.11
CA GLY A 263 -9.26 5.82 7.66
C GLY A 263 -9.79 5.99 9.09
N ARG A 264 -8.90 6.27 10.04
CA ARG A 264 -9.28 6.63 11.42
C ARG A 264 -8.60 7.93 11.82
N GLN A 265 -9.39 8.91 12.22
CA GLN A 265 -8.90 10.16 12.76
C GLN A 265 -8.15 9.93 14.08
N LEU A 266 -7.44 10.95 14.58
CA LEU A 266 -6.74 10.87 15.87
C LEU A 266 -7.66 10.67 17.08
N ASN A 267 -8.97 10.91 16.95
CA ASN A 267 -9.96 10.59 17.98
C ASN A 267 -10.51 9.15 17.88
N GLY A 268 -10.01 8.35 16.93
CA GLY A 268 -10.40 6.96 16.71
C GLY A 268 -11.65 6.76 15.84
N ASP A 269 -12.34 7.82 15.39
CA ASP A 269 -13.51 7.73 14.51
C ASP A 269 -13.09 7.62 13.03
N SER A 270 -14.00 7.22 12.14
CA SER A 270 -13.79 7.25 10.69
C SER A 270 -13.62 8.68 10.16
N PHE A 271 -13.03 8.84 8.97
CA PHE A 271 -12.80 10.17 8.39
C PHE A 271 -14.09 10.96 8.15
N PHE A 272 -15.22 10.30 7.89
CA PHE A 272 -16.53 10.93 7.94
C PHE A 272 -17.55 10.03 8.64
N GLU A 273 -18.71 10.60 8.98
CA GLU A 273 -19.79 9.89 9.63
C GLU A 273 -20.53 8.97 8.65
N VAL A 274 -20.58 7.66 8.96
CA VAL A 274 -21.53 6.75 8.33
C VAL A 274 -22.70 6.56 9.31
N PRO A 275 -23.90 7.09 9.02
CA PRO A 275 -25.05 6.99 9.90
C PRO A 275 -25.62 5.56 9.90
N GLN A 276 -26.50 5.24 10.85
CA GLN A 276 -27.13 3.92 10.97
C GLN A 276 -27.93 3.49 9.74
N SER A 277 -28.36 4.45 8.91
CA SER A 277 -29.00 4.18 7.61
C SER A 277 -28.04 3.65 6.55
N VAL A 278 -26.73 3.62 6.84
CA VAL A 278 -25.65 3.24 5.91
C VAL A 278 -25.65 4.11 4.64
N SER A 279 -26.13 5.35 4.77
CA SER A 279 -26.07 6.34 3.69
C SER A 279 -24.66 6.93 3.59
N TRP A 280 -24.30 7.41 2.41
CA TRP A 280 -23.04 8.11 2.15
C TRP A 280 -23.23 9.63 2.14
N GLU A 281 -24.32 10.13 2.73
CA GLU A 281 -24.71 11.54 2.62
C GLU A 281 -23.70 12.50 3.25
N PHE A 282 -22.91 12.04 4.23
CA PHE A 282 -21.88 12.82 4.91
C PHE A 282 -20.47 12.58 4.36
N SER A 283 -20.30 11.89 3.22
CA SER A 283 -18.98 11.54 2.67
C SER A 283 -18.09 12.75 2.34
N HIS A 284 -18.69 13.93 2.19
CA HIS A 284 -18.01 15.20 1.95
C HIS A 284 -17.57 15.91 3.24
N ASN A 285 -18.12 15.55 4.41
CA ASN A 285 -17.84 16.19 5.69
C ASN A 285 -16.68 15.46 6.40
N LEU A 286 -15.50 15.53 5.78
CA LEU A 286 -14.30 14.89 6.32
C LEU A 286 -13.83 15.58 7.61
N PHE A 287 -13.31 14.78 8.55
CA PHE A 287 -12.82 15.17 9.86
C PHE A 287 -13.85 15.93 10.73
N TRP A 288 -15.14 15.68 10.51
CA TRP A 288 -16.25 16.45 11.08
C TRP A 288 -16.27 16.62 12.59
N ASN A 289 -15.73 15.66 13.35
CA ASN A 289 -15.71 15.64 14.82
C ASN A 289 -14.32 15.83 15.44
N HIS A 290 -13.34 16.30 14.67
CA HIS A 290 -12.02 16.64 15.19
C HIS A 290 -11.57 17.99 14.62
N GLU A 291 -11.84 19.06 15.36
CA GLU A 291 -11.69 20.46 14.89
C GLU A 291 -10.27 20.75 14.35
N GLU A 292 -9.23 20.27 15.03
CA GLU A 292 -7.85 20.46 14.58
C GLU A 292 -7.62 19.76 13.23
N SER A 293 -8.02 18.49 13.10
CA SER A 293 -7.88 17.75 11.83
C SER A 293 -8.69 18.39 10.72
N LYS A 294 -9.90 18.85 11.01
CA LYS A 294 -10.77 19.54 10.04
C LYS A 294 -10.16 20.85 9.55
N SER A 295 -9.62 21.65 10.47
CA SER A 295 -8.95 22.91 10.15
C SER A 295 -7.72 22.67 9.27
N ARG A 296 -6.88 21.70 9.65
CA ARG A 296 -5.69 21.32 8.87
C ARG A 296 -6.07 20.78 7.49
N TYR A 297 -7.03 19.84 7.43
CA TYR A 297 -7.54 19.28 6.18
C TYR A 297 -8.03 20.38 5.23
N SER A 298 -8.86 21.30 5.73
CA SER A 298 -9.43 22.40 4.95
C SER A 298 -8.37 23.39 4.43
N ALA A 299 -7.24 23.49 5.13
CA ALA A 299 -6.09 24.29 4.72
C ALA A 299 -5.14 23.56 3.75
N GLY A 300 -5.42 22.30 3.41
CA GLY A 300 -4.52 21.45 2.62
C GLY A 300 -3.32 20.91 3.42
N ASN A 301 -3.32 21.07 4.75
CA ASN A 301 -2.21 20.69 5.62
C ASN A 301 -2.17 19.20 5.94
N PRO A 302 -0.99 18.59 6.19
CA PRO A 302 -0.90 17.19 6.57
C PRO A 302 -1.62 17.01 7.89
N VAL A 303 -2.43 15.97 7.98
CA VAL A 303 -3.27 15.68 9.15
C VAL A 303 -2.76 14.40 9.78
N GLN A 304 -2.32 14.46 11.04
CA GLN A 304 -2.02 13.23 11.78
C GLN A 304 -3.31 12.44 12.00
N VAL A 305 -3.23 11.13 11.81
CA VAL A 305 -4.35 10.19 11.89
C VAL A 305 -3.92 8.94 12.65
N PHE A 306 -4.89 8.17 13.14
CA PHE A 306 -4.59 6.87 13.74
C PHE A 306 -4.22 5.85 12.65
N SER A 307 -4.98 5.79 11.56
CA SER A 307 -4.72 4.87 10.43
C SER A 307 -5.16 5.48 9.10
N CYS A 308 -4.45 5.12 8.03
CA CYS A 308 -4.80 5.40 6.64
C CYS A 308 -4.11 4.40 5.70
N TRP A 309 -4.64 4.24 4.48
CA TRP A 309 -4.01 3.49 3.39
C TRP A 309 -4.30 4.18 2.06
N ASN A 310 -5.60 4.36 1.77
CA ASN A 310 -6.14 5.35 0.83
C ASN A 310 -5.52 5.24 -0.56
N GLY A 311 -5.37 4.02 -1.07
CA GLY A 311 -4.81 3.72 -2.38
C GLY A 311 -3.29 3.83 -2.52
N ALA A 312 -2.61 4.73 -1.80
CA ALA A 312 -1.18 4.96 -1.92
C ALA A 312 -0.55 5.44 -0.61
N VAL A 313 0.56 4.82 -0.21
CA VAL A 313 1.29 5.16 1.01
C VAL A 313 2.81 5.19 0.79
N ALA A 314 3.49 6.03 1.56
CA ALA A 314 4.93 5.95 1.80
C ALA A 314 5.18 5.70 3.28
N ILE A 315 5.83 4.58 3.62
CA ILE A 315 6.05 4.12 5.00
C ILE A 315 7.52 3.79 5.26
N THR A 316 7.97 3.99 6.49
CA THR A 316 9.30 3.58 6.93
C THR A 316 9.47 2.06 6.87
N ALA A 317 10.57 1.60 6.29
CA ALA A 317 10.86 0.17 6.21
C ALA A 317 11.38 -0.44 7.52
N SER A 318 11.88 0.36 8.47
CA SER A 318 12.59 -0.15 9.66
C SER A 318 11.82 -1.25 10.41
N PRO A 319 10.53 -1.06 10.76
CA PRO A 319 9.75 -2.08 11.45
C PRO A 319 9.64 -3.41 10.67
N PHE A 320 9.55 -3.35 9.34
CA PHE A 320 9.48 -4.53 8.49
C PHE A 320 10.84 -5.22 8.35
N LEU A 321 11.92 -4.44 8.22
CA LEU A 321 13.28 -4.93 8.13
C LEU A 321 13.72 -5.64 9.42
N GLU A 322 13.22 -5.17 10.56
CA GLU A 322 13.47 -5.73 11.89
C GLU A 322 12.52 -6.90 12.23
N GLY A 323 11.55 -7.21 11.36
CA GLY A 323 10.57 -8.27 11.59
C GLY A 323 9.62 -7.99 12.75
N GLN A 324 9.41 -6.72 13.09
CA GLN A 324 8.54 -6.30 14.20
C GLN A 324 7.07 -6.17 13.77
N VAL A 325 6.83 -5.93 12.48
CA VAL A 325 5.48 -5.81 11.91
C VAL A 325 5.38 -6.59 10.60
N GLU A 326 4.19 -7.08 10.33
CA GLU A 326 3.76 -7.64 9.05
C GLU A 326 2.27 -7.32 8.86
N PHE A 327 1.75 -7.42 7.63
CA PHE A 327 0.31 -7.34 7.46
C PHE A 327 -0.34 -8.58 8.08
N ARG A 328 -1.47 -8.37 8.77
CA ARG A 328 -2.23 -9.45 9.41
C ARG A 328 -3.72 -9.13 9.43
N SER A 329 -4.51 -10.18 9.67
CA SER A 329 -5.90 -10.02 10.11
C SER A 329 -5.95 -9.73 11.61
N HIS A 330 -7.16 -9.61 12.14
CA HIS A 330 -7.45 -9.48 13.56
C HIS A 330 -6.95 -10.68 14.38
N HIS A 331 -6.52 -10.43 15.62
CA HIS A 331 -6.33 -11.46 16.64
C HIS A 331 -7.65 -11.78 17.35
N GLU A 332 -7.68 -12.86 18.14
CA GLU A 332 -8.82 -13.18 18.98
C GLU A 332 -9.15 -12.01 19.93
N GLY A 333 -10.39 -11.52 19.85
CA GLY A 333 -10.88 -10.38 20.63
C GLY A 333 -10.62 -9.01 20.00
N GLU A 334 -9.85 -8.90 18.92
CA GLU A 334 -9.75 -7.65 18.15
C GLU A 334 -10.95 -7.47 17.22
N CYS A 335 -11.38 -6.22 17.03
CA CYS A 335 -12.28 -5.89 15.93
C CYS A 335 -11.72 -6.35 14.58
N HIS A 336 -12.56 -7.04 13.79
CA HIS A 336 -12.24 -7.45 12.42
C HIS A 336 -12.29 -6.25 11.45
N LEU A 337 -11.18 -5.53 11.36
CA LEU A 337 -10.97 -4.39 10.46
C LEU A 337 -10.01 -4.78 9.31
N GLY A 338 -9.82 -3.86 8.36
CA GLY A 338 -8.86 -4.08 7.28
C GLY A 338 -7.43 -4.22 7.80
N GLU A 339 -6.61 -4.99 7.07
CA GLU A 339 -5.21 -5.23 7.39
C GLU A 339 -4.36 -3.95 7.54
N PRO A 340 -4.65 -2.81 6.88
CA PRO A 340 -3.89 -1.58 7.12
C PRO A 340 -4.21 -0.94 8.48
N VAL A 341 -5.41 -1.18 9.04
CA VAL A 341 -5.73 -0.73 10.41
C VAL A 341 -4.95 -1.54 11.42
N HIS A 342 -4.85 -2.86 11.22
CA HIS A 342 -4.04 -3.73 12.07
C HIS A 342 -2.55 -3.39 11.98
N LEU A 343 -2.04 -3.11 10.77
CA LEU A 343 -0.68 -2.58 10.60
C LEU A 343 -0.48 -1.27 11.38
N ALA A 344 -1.42 -0.33 11.30
CA ALA A 344 -1.33 0.92 12.06
C ALA A 344 -1.31 0.68 13.57
N LYS A 345 -2.16 -0.22 14.09
CA LYS A 345 -2.13 -0.63 15.50
C LYS A 345 -0.74 -1.14 15.91
N ASP A 346 -0.15 -2.00 15.09
CA ASP A 346 1.17 -2.59 15.37
C ASP A 346 2.26 -1.51 15.35
N LEU A 347 2.23 -0.58 14.39
CA LEU A 347 3.15 0.57 14.34
C LEU A 347 3.00 1.45 15.59
N TRP A 348 1.78 1.81 15.99
CA TRP A 348 1.55 2.58 17.22
C TRP A 348 2.10 1.87 18.46
N LYS A 349 1.93 0.54 18.56
CA LYS A 349 2.45 -0.27 19.68
C LYS A 349 3.96 -0.17 19.84
N ILE A 350 4.70 -0.11 18.73
CA ILE A 350 6.17 -0.02 18.74
C ILE A 350 6.69 1.42 18.63
N GLY A 351 5.82 2.43 18.76
CA GLY A 351 6.21 3.85 18.77
C GLY A 351 6.37 4.50 17.39
N HIS A 352 5.89 3.84 16.33
CA HIS A 352 5.86 4.35 14.95
C HIS A 352 4.50 4.99 14.59
N GLY A 353 3.96 5.81 15.50
CA GLY A 353 2.63 6.43 15.41
C GLY A 353 2.56 7.73 14.59
N LYS A 354 3.65 8.17 13.93
CA LYS A 354 3.64 9.40 13.14
C LYS A 354 3.05 9.15 11.75
N ILE A 355 1.76 8.86 11.74
CA ILE A 355 0.97 8.54 10.56
C ILE A 355 0.18 9.79 10.14
N ALA A 356 0.35 10.22 8.90
CA ALA A 356 -0.35 11.39 8.37
C ALA A 356 -1.04 11.10 7.03
N VAL A 357 -2.20 11.70 6.81
CA VAL A 357 -2.80 11.80 5.49
C VAL A 357 -2.46 13.15 4.86
N LEU A 358 -2.27 13.16 3.55
CA LEU A 358 -1.91 14.34 2.75
C LEU A 358 -3.10 14.79 1.90
N PRO A 359 -3.84 15.85 2.31
CA PRO A 359 -5.05 16.30 1.59
C PRO A 359 -4.78 16.80 0.16
N ASN A 360 -3.52 17.10 -0.16
CA ASN A 360 -3.09 17.59 -1.47
C ASN A 360 -2.73 16.46 -2.45
N VAL A 361 -2.66 15.21 -2.00
CA VAL A 361 -2.41 14.04 -2.86
C VAL A 361 -3.73 13.33 -3.13
N ASN A 362 -4.34 13.63 -4.27
CA ASN A 362 -5.68 13.14 -4.64
C ASN A 362 -5.62 12.15 -5.80
N ILE A 363 -6.07 10.92 -5.57
CA ILE A 363 -6.00 9.78 -6.50
C ILE A 363 -7.34 9.02 -6.56
N GLY A 364 -7.50 8.14 -7.55
CA GLY A 364 -8.68 7.27 -7.68
C GLY A 364 -8.36 5.97 -8.42
N TYR A 365 -9.29 5.02 -8.36
CA TYR A 365 -9.17 3.66 -8.92
C TYR A 365 -9.50 3.58 -10.42
N SER A 366 -9.49 4.71 -11.11
CA SER A 366 -9.58 4.80 -12.57
C SER A 366 -8.96 6.12 -13.03
N ILE A 367 -8.66 6.21 -14.33
CA ILE A 367 -8.20 7.47 -14.95
C ILE A 367 -9.23 8.57 -14.73
N ASP A 368 -10.52 8.28 -14.93
CA ASP A 368 -11.59 9.27 -14.79
C ASP A 368 -11.77 9.73 -13.34
N PHE A 369 -11.76 8.80 -12.37
CA PHE A 369 -11.87 9.16 -10.95
C PHE A 369 -10.70 10.00 -10.49
N SER A 370 -9.47 9.67 -10.92
CA SER A 370 -8.29 10.47 -10.58
C SER A 370 -8.33 11.85 -11.22
N ALA A 371 -8.75 11.95 -12.49
CA ALA A 371 -8.92 13.23 -13.17
C ALA A 371 -9.95 14.12 -12.44
N LYS A 372 -11.10 13.54 -12.07
CA LYS A 372 -12.17 14.24 -11.35
C LYS A 372 -11.77 14.63 -9.93
N ALA A 373 -11.07 13.75 -9.22
CA ALA A 373 -10.52 14.05 -7.91
C ALA A 373 -9.54 15.24 -7.96
N LYS A 374 -8.65 15.27 -8.97
CA LYS A 374 -7.70 16.38 -9.17
C LYS A 374 -8.39 17.67 -9.60
N GLU A 375 -9.42 17.60 -10.44
CA GLU A 375 -10.25 18.76 -10.81
C GLU A 375 -10.92 19.39 -9.58
N LYS A 376 -11.44 18.54 -8.68
CA LYS A 376 -12.20 18.98 -7.52
C LYS A 376 -11.34 19.42 -6.34
N HIS A 377 -10.33 18.63 -6.00
CA HIS A 377 -9.52 18.79 -4.78
C HIS A 377 -8.13 19.38 -5.05
N GLY A 378 -7.77 19.55 -6.33
CA GLY A 378 -6.49 20.10 -6.76
C GLY A 378 -5.39 19.04 -6.92
N THR A 379 -4.37 19.42 -7.68
CA THR A 379 -3.12 18.65 -7.83
C THR A 379 -2.10 19.06 -6.76
N VAL A 380 -1.09 18.21 -6.54
CA VAL A 380 0.02 18.52 -5.64
C VAL A 380 0.69 19.85 -6.03
N SER A 381 1.03 20.01 -7.31
CA SER A 381 1.64 21.24 -7.83
C SER A 381 0.78 22.48 -7.56
N ALA A 382 -0.54 22.40 -7.74
CA ALA A 382 -1.44 23.52 -7.47
C ALA A 382 -1.51 23.91 -5.98
N TRP A 383 -1.35 22.94 -5.08
CA TRP A 383 -1.24 23.20 -3.65
C TRP A 383 0.13 23.78 -3.27
N ALA A 384 1.21 23.28 -3.87
CA ALA A 384 2.56 23.79 -3.65
C ALA A 384 2.68 25.28 -4.02
N GLU A 385 2.08 25.69 -5.14
CA GLU A 385 2.05 27.10 -5.59
C GLU A 385 1.35 28.05 -4.62
N LYS A 386 0.40 27.54 -3.81
CA LYS A 386 -0.32 28.34 -2.80
C LYS A 386 0.51 28.61 -1.55
N GLY A 387 1.77 28.15 -1.47
CA GLY A 387 2.67 28.40 -0.35
C GLY A 387 2.33 27.59 0.91
N PHE A 388 1.68 26.44 0.73
CA PHE A 388 1.30 25.51 1.79
C PHE A 388 2.51 25.07 2.67
N ASP A 389 3.73 25.05 2.11
CA ASP A 389 4.93 24.58 2.80
C ASP A 389 5.27 25.30 4.13
N ALA A 390 4.82 26.55 4.32
CA ALA A 390 5.07 27.29 5.56
C ALA A 390 4.34 26.71 6.79
N ALA A 391 3.33 25.85 6.59
CA ALA A 391 2.51 25.24 7.65
C ALA A 391 2.61 23.70 7.69
N ASN A 392 3.52 23.08 6.92
CA ASN A 392 3.62 21.62 6.81
C ASN A 392 3.94 20.93 8.14
N SER A 393 4.50 21.62 9.14
CA SER A 393 4.83 20.98 10.42
C SER A 393 3.58 20.42 11.10
N ILE A 394 3.68 19.16 11.53
CA ILE A 394 2.75 18.53 12.47
C ILE A 394 3.38 18.61 13.86
N VAL A 395 2.61 19.05 14.86
CA VAL A 395 2.95 18.80 16.27
C VAL A 395 2.41 17.41 16.59
N TRP A 396 3.29 16.42 16.59
CA TRP A 396 2.90 15.01 16.70
C TRP A 396 2.32 14.71 18.08
N GLN A 397 1.11 14.16 18.11
CA GLN A 397 0.58 13.49 19.28
C GLN A 397 1.24 12.11 19.40
N GLU A 398 2.07 11.95 20.44
CA GLU A 398 2.87 10.73 20.65
C GLU A 398 2.03 9.55 21.18
N GLN A 399 0.84 9.81 21.73
CA GLN A 399 -0.05 8.77 22.26
C GLN A 399 -1.24 8.53 21.32
N PRO A 400 -1.60 7.27 21.02
CA PRO A 400 -2.80 6.95 20.24
C PRO A 400 -4.08 7.33 21.00
N PRO A 401 -5.26 7.41 20.33
CA PRO A 401 -6.54 7.54 21.02
C PRO A 401 -6.77 6.36 21.96
N GLY A 402 -7.45 6.59 23.08
CA GLY A 402 -7.77 5.51 24.02
C GLY A 402 -8.66 4.41 23.43
N GLN A 403 -9.45 4.72 22.41
CA GLN A 403 -10.33 3.79 21.72
C GLN A 403 -10.37 4.09 20.22
N ILE A 404 -10.68 3.07 19.42
CA ILE A 404 -10.99 3.21 17.99
C ILE A 404 -12.38 2.66 17.70
N LYS A 405 -13.00 3.21 16.65
CA LYS A 405 -14.30 2.76 16.18
C LYS A 405 -14.15 1.47 15.39
N CYS A 406 -14.77 0.44 15.92
CA CYS A 406 -14.96 -0.85 15.30
C CYS A 406 -16.19 -0.80 14.39
N MET A 407 -16.02 -1.23 13.14
CA MET A 407 -17.05 -1.15 12.09
C MET A 407 -17.11 -2.47 11.31
N VAL A 408 -17.31 -3.60 12.01
CA VAL A 408 -17.52 -4.91 11.35
C VAL A 408 -18.82 -4.89 10.54
N SER A 409 -19.85 -4.23 11.05
CA SER A 409 -21.09 -3.91 10.36
C SER A 409 -21.35 -2.41 10.49
N TRP A 410 -21.87 -1.81 9.43
CA TRP A 410 -22.18 -0.37 9.39
C TRP A 410 -23.38 -0.01 10.28
N GLU A 411 -24.28 -0.97 10.52
CA GLU A 411 -25.50 -0.80 11.31
C GLU A 411 -25.23 -0.71 12.82
N HIS A 412 -24.17 -1.38 13.30
CA HIS A 412 -23.87 -1.53 14.71
C HIS A 412 -22.38 -1.28 15.03
N PRO A 413 -21.86 -0.06 14.79
CA PRO A 413 -20.49 0.26 15.16
C PRO A 413 -20.32 0.26 16.69
N SER A 414 -19.16 -0.17 17.16
CA SER A 414 -18.77 -0.17 18.57
C SER A 414 -17.46 0.59 18.78
N TRP A 415 -17.14 0.91 20.03
CA TRP A 415 -15.85 1.48 20.41
C TRP A 415 -15.07 0.47 21.24
N GLU A 416 -13.81 0.27 20.88
CA GLU A 416 -12.93 -0.70 21.53
C GLU A 416 -11.60 -0.03 21.87
N PRO A 417 -10.91 -0.45 22.95
CA PRO A 417 -9.55 0.00 23.21
C PRO A 417 -8.68 -0.18 21.98
N TRP A 418 -7.89 0.83 21.62
CA TRP A 418 -7.07 0.78 20.40
C TRP A 418 -6.07 -0.37 20.44
N ASP A 419 -5.59 -0.73 21.63
CA ASP A 419 -4.61 -1.78 21.93
C ASP A 419 -5.23 -3.11 22.38
N LEU A 420 -6.54 -3.27 22.23
CA LEU A 420 -7.21 -4.52 22.55
C LEU A 420 -6.51 -5.68 21.83
N SER A 421 -6.14 -6.72 22.58
CA SER A 421 -5.52 -7.97 22.11
C SER A 421 -4.21 -7.80 21.28
N LEU A 422 -3.45 -6.73 21.52
CA LEU A 422 -2.19 -6.43 20.85
C LEU A 422 -0.96 -7.20 21.36
#